data_AF-A0A538TW78-F1
#
_entry.id   AF-A0A538TW78-F1
#
_cell.length_a   1.000
_cell.length_b   1.000
_cell.length_c   1.000
_cell.angle_alpha   90.00
_cell.angle_beta   90.00
_cell.angle_gamma   90.00
#
_symmetry.space_group_name_H-M   'P 1'
#
loop_
_entity.id
_entity.type
_entity.pdbx_description
1 polymer ?
#
loop_
_entity_poly.entity_id
_entity_poly.type
_entity_poly.pdbx_seq_one_letter_code
_entity_poly.pdbx_strand_id
1 'polypeptide(L)'
;METYSFSHFSDETVLRQLTAVVHRERATTAEILGLIGEVDTRRLYLPLGYSSTYAYCTEALQFSEDTASKRIRVARLAREFPQIFSAVADGWLSLSALVVLAPHINAENVEELLSSAVHKKKHEIERLIARRSEPSLTLDTGVGAPEGGAPSDDRLARTSNSSAPGRIEIPSLDTAPVAASRIPLHVAISENAHELLRYARALLGHQIPSGDVAQVLERLLLLGIVQLEKRKFGKSDRPRAGGEEPNSPRVITAQVRRAVVERDGGRCTFIGSKGHRCGSDRFLEFDHIVPVARGGRSTVDNIRLRCRAHNQYEADQAFGSEFMKNKREEARATGAARAAAAIFKVEAKASAEEVIPYLRKLGIRADDARRAAEKCESIPDASLEARVKLALSCFGR
;
A
#
# COMPACT_ATOMS: atom_id res chain seq x y z
N MET A 1 -13.88 -38.02 -24.23
CA MET A 1 -13.57 -37.15 -23.07
C MET A 1 -12.91 -37.99 -21.97
N GLU A 2 -11.93 -38.85 -22.34
CA GLU A 2 -11.32 -39.85 -21.43
C GLU A 2 -9.99 -39.40 -20.83
N THR A 3 -9.50 -38.22 -21.21
CA THR A 3 -8.14 -37.73 -20.87
C THR A 3 -7.91 -37.49 -19.37
N TYR A 4 -8.98 -37.48 -18.56
CA TYR A 4 -8.92 -37.28 -17.10
C TYR A 4 -9.54 -38.44 -16.31
N SER A 5 -9.75 -39.61 -16.94
CA SER A 5 -10.21 -40.81 -16.24
C SER A 5 -9.03 -41.67 -15.80
N PHE A 6 -8.88 -41.87 -14.49
CA PHE A 6 -7.80 -42.67 -13.90
C PHE A 6 -8.29 -44.04 -13.35
N SER A 7 -9.53 -44.43 -13.65
CA SER A 7 -10.19 -45.63 -13.09
C SER A 7 -9.55 -46.96 -13.48
N HIS A 8 -8.65 -46.97 -14.47
CA HIS A 8 -7.95 -48.15 -14.97
C HIS A 8 -6.56 -48.34 -14.35
N PHE A 9 -6.09 -47.39 -13.53
CA PHE A 9 -4.81 -47.50 -12.83
C PHE A 9 -4.98 -48.20 -11.47
N SER A 10 -3.93 -48.89 -11.03
CA SER A 10 -3.84 -49.36 -9.64
C SER A 10 -3.64 -48.19 -8.67
N ASP A 11 -4.06 -48.37 -7.42
CA ASP A 11 -3.90 -47.36 -6.35
C ASP A 11 -2.46 -46.84 -6.24
N GLU A 12 -1.47 -47.74 -6.26
CA GLU A 12 -0.04 -47.38 -6.21
C GLU A 12 0.37 -46.51 -7.42
N THR A 13 -0.16 -46.83 -8.61
CA THR A 13 0.13 -46.06 -9.82
C THR A 13 -0.49 -44.67 -9.74
N VAL A 14 -1.73 -44.56 -9.25
CA VAL A 14 -2.41 -43.27 -9.06
C VAL A 14 -1.62 -42.39 -8.08
N LEU A 15 -1.21 -42.92 -6.92
CA LEU A 15 -0.45 -42.16 -5.93
C LEU A 15 0.91 -41.69 -6.45
N ARG A 16 1.63 -42.56 -7.17
CA ARG A 16 2.93 -42.23 -7.78
C ARG A 16 2.77 -41.16 -8.87
N GLN A 17 1.77 -41.30 -9.74
CA GLN A 17 1.49 -40.32 -10.79
C GLN A 17 1.08 -38.97 -10.21
N LEU A 18 0.19 -38.95 -9.22
CA LEU A 18 -0.22 -37.73 -8.53
C LEU A 18 0.98 -37.00 -7.93
N THR A 19 1.86 -37.73 -7.23
CA THR A 19 3.08 -37.18 -6.65
C THR A 19 3.97 -36.55 -7.73
N ALA A 20 4.22 -37.26 -8.83
CA ALA A 20 5.03 -36.76 -9.93
C ALA A 20 4.44 -35.49 -10.59
N VAL A 21 3.12 -35.45 -10.78
CA VAL A 21 2.42 -34.29 -11.36
C VAL A 21 2.50 -33.09 -10.42
N VAL A 22 2.32 -33.27 -9.11
CA VAL A 22 2.45 -32.20 -8.10
C VAL A 22 3.86 -31.64 -8.06
N HIS A 23 4.91 -32.48 -8.16
CA HIS A 23 6.28 -31.98 -8.26
C HIS A 23 6.50 -31.15 -9.53
N ARG A 24 5.96 -31.58 -10.67
CA ARG A 24 6.03 -30.81 -11.93
C ARG A 24 5.27 -29.49 -11.85
N GLU A 25 4.10 -29.48 -11.22
CA GLU A 25 3.30 -28.27 -10.98
C GLU A 25 4.09 -27.24 -10.15
N ARG A 26 4.76 -27.69 -9.09
CA ARG A 26 5.59 -26.83 -8.23
C ARG A 26 6.77 -26.24 -8.99
N ALA A 27 7.49 -27.06 -9.76
CA ALA A 27 8.57 -26.59 -10.62
C ALA A 27 8.07 -25.56 -11.65
N THR A 28 6.94 -25.83 -12.30
CA THR A 28 6.29 -24.89 -13.24
C THR A 28 5.89 -23.59 -12.52
N THR A 29 5.41 -23.68 -11.28
CA THR A 29 5.07 -22.50 -10.47
C THR A 29 6.31 -21.64 -10.20
N ALA A 30 7.45 -22.25 -9.86
CA ALA A 30 8.71 -21.53 -9.67
C ALA A 30 9.17 -20.83 -10.97
N GLU A 31 9.03 -21.49 -12.12
CA GLU A 31 9.31 -20.90 -13.43
C GLU A 31 8.41 -19.69 -13.74
N ILE A 32 7.09 -19.82 -13.49
CA ILE A 32 6.12 -18.73 -13.64
C ILE A 32 6.53 -17.54 -12.76
N LEU A 33 6.97 -17.76 -11.52
CA LEU A 33 7.45 -16.69 -10.64
C LEU A 33 8.68 -15.99 -11.22
N GLY A 34 9.64 -16.75 -11.76
CA GLY A 34 10.82 -16.19 -12.43
C GLY A 34 10.43 -15.28 -13.60
N LEU A 35 9.53 -15.76 -14.46
CA LEU A 35 9.03 -15.00 -15.62
C LEU A 35 8.23 -13.75 -15.21
N ILE A 36 7.35 -13.85 -14.22
CA ILE A 36 6.61 -12.69 -13.68
C ILE A 36 7.60 -11.66 -13.13
N GLY A 37 8.62 -12.11 -12.39
CA GLY A 37 9.65 -11.24 -11.85
C GLY A 37 10.43 -10.49 -12.94
N GLU A 38 10.74 -11.17 -14.05
CA GLU A 38 11.42 -10.54 -15.19
C GLU A 38 10.52 -9.52 -15.91
N VAL A 39 9.24 -9.87 -16.12
CA VAL A 39 8.22 -8.97 -16.68
C VAL A 39 8.05 -7.72 -15.82
N ASP A 40 8.03 -7.87 -14.50
CA ASP A 40 7.91 -6.76 -13.53
C ASP A 40 9.13 -5.83 -13.60
N THR A 41 10.33 -6.42 -13.57
CA THR A 41 11.61 -5.67 -13.55
C THR A 41 11.83 -4.89 -14.85
N ARG A 42 11.65 -5.55 -16.00
CA ARG A 42 11.77 -4.90 -17.32
C ARG A 42 10.55 -4.07 -17.70
N ARG A 43 9.48 -4.12 -16.90
CA ARG A 43 8.20 -3.45 -17.14
C ARG A 43 7.59 -3.76 -18.51
N LEU A 44 7.67 -5.02 -18.95
CA LEU A 44 7.20 -5.44 -20.28
C LEU A 44 5.69 -5.28 -20.47
N TYR A 45 4.94 -5.11 -19.39
CA TYR A 45 3.51 -4.84 -19.40
C TYR A 45 3.15 -3.43 -19.94
N LEU A 46 4.07 -2.45 -19.84
CA LEU A 46 3.83 -1.07 -20.29
C LEU A 46 3.64 -0.97 -21.81
N PRO A 47 4.57 -1.44 -22.67
CA PRO A 47 4.39 -1.41 -24.13
C PRO A 47 3.23 -2.30 -24.62
N LEU A 48 2.77 -3.24 -23.79
CA LEU A 48 1.58 -4.05 -24.07
C LEU A 48 0.28 -3.35 -23.70
N GLY A 49 0.35 -2.20 -23.02
CA GLY A 49 -0.80 -1.38 -22.70
C GLY A 49 -1.37 -1.57 -21.29
N TYR A 50 -0.72 -2.32 -20.41
CA TYR A 50 -1.20 -2.51 -19.03
C TYR A 50 -0.58 -1.49 -18.07
N SER A 51 -1.33 -1.00 -17.09
CA SER A 51 -0.85 0.01 -16.13
C SER A 51 0.11 -0.53 -15.07
N SER A 52 0.15 -1.85 -14.89
CA SER A 52 0.97 -2.53 -13.88
C SER A 52 1.11 -4.01 -14.22
N THR A 53 2.09 -4.69 -13.60
CA THR A 53 2.21 -6.15 -13.64
C THR A 53 0.95 -6.84 -13.11
N TYR A 54 0.28 -6.24 -12.12
CA TYR A 54 -0.99 -6.76 -11.61
C TYR A 54 -2.06 -6.77 -12.70
N ALA A 55 -2.29 -5.64 -13.37
CA ALA A 55 -3.24 -5.54 -14.47
C ALA A 55 -2.90 -6.55 -15.59
N TYR A 56 -1.62 -6.69 -15.94
CA TYR A 56 -1.18 -7.71 -16.90
C TYR A 56 -1.51 -9.14 -16.46
N CYS A 57 -1.21 -9.50 -15.20
CA CYS A 57 -1.50 -10.83 -14.68
C CYS A 57 -3.02 -11.12 -14.60
N THR A 58 -3.85 -10.16 -14.22
CA THR A 58 -5.29 -10.36 -14.09
C THR A 58 -6.02 -10.32 -15.42
N GLU A 59 -5.64 -9.40 -16.31
CA GLU A 59 -6.36 -9.16 -17.57
C GLU A 59 -5.78 -9.95 -18.75
N ALA A 60 -4.45 -10.08 -18.86
CA ALA A 60 -3.82 -10.81 -19.96
C ALA A 60 -3.68 -12.31 -19.66
N LEU A 61 -3.22 -12.63 -18.45
CA LEU A 61 -2.99 -14.02 -18.02
C LEU A 61 -4.20 -14.66 -17.31
N GLN A 62 -5.28 -13.88 -17.11
CA GLN A 62 -6.53 -14.35 -16.52
C GLN A 62 -6.37 -14.97 -15.12
N PHE A 63 -5.36 -14.52 -14.36
CA PHE A 63 -5.23 -14.89 -12.96
C PHE A 63 -6.30 -14.20 -12.11
N SER A 64 -6.80 -14.90 -11.09
CA SER A 64 -7.59 -14.23 -10.06
C SER A 64 -6.75 -13.18 -9.32
N GLU A 65 -7.41 -12.17 -8.75
CA GLU A 65 -6.74 -11.08 -8.05
C GLU A 65 -5.79 -11.56 -6.94
N ASP A 66 -6.21 -12.58 -6.18
CA ASP A 66 -5.41 -13.22 -5.13
C ASP A 66 -4.20 -13.97 -5.72
N THR A 67 -4.42 -14.75 -6.78
CA THR A 67 -3.39 -15.50 -7.51
C THR A 67 -2.30 -14.56 -8.05
N ALA A 68 -2.71 -13.46 -8.68
CA ALA A 68 -1.82 -12.43 -9.21
C ALA A 68 -1.04 -11.74 -8.08
N SER A 69 -1.73 -11.30 -7.02
CA SER A 69 -1.11 -10.60 -5.88
C SER A 69 -0.04 -11.44 -5.20
N LYS A 70 -0.34 -12.71 -4.89
CA LYS A 70 0.61 -13.64 -4.26
C LYS A 70 1.80 -13.90 -5.16
N ARG A 71 1.57 -14.20 -6.44
CA ARG A 71 2.65 -14.49 -7.39
C ARG A 71 3.56 -13.30 -7.61
N ILE A 72 3.02 -12.10 -7.80
CA ILE A 72 3.83 -10.88 -7.99
C ILE A 72 4.66 -10.61 -6.74
N ARG A 73 4.07 -10.73 -5.55
CA ARG A 73 4.79 -10.53 -4.29
C ARG A 73 5.93 -11.53 -4.11
N VAL A 74 5.65 -12.82 -4.32
CA VAL A 74 6.68 -13.88 -4.19
C VAL A 74 7.71 -13.78 -5.30
N ALA A 75 7.34 -13.44 -6.53
CA ALA A 75 8.28 -13.25 -7.64
C ALA A 75 9.28 -12.13 -7.35
N ARG A 76 8.81 -11.00 -6.81
CA ARG A 76 9.70 -9.90 -6.37
C ARG A 76 10.64 -10.34 -5.26
N LEU A 77 10.13 -11.01 -4.24
CA LEU A 77 10.93 -11.53 -3.14
C LEU A 77 11.96 -12.57 -3.60
N ALA A 78 11.57 -13.50 -4.48
CA ALA A 78 12.45 -14.55 -5.01
C ALA A 78 13.56 -14.00 -5.91
N ARG A 79 13.35 -12.85 -6.56
CA ARG A 79 14.42 -12.15 -7.29
C ARG A 79 15.47 -11.56 -6.36
N GLU A 80 15.05 -11.07 -5.19
CA GLU A 80 15.95 -10.58 -4.16
C GLU A 80 16.67 -11.74 -3.47
N PHE A 81 15.97 -12.86 -3.25
CA PHE A 81 16.48 -14.06 -2.59
C PHE A 81 16.24 -15.33 -3.45
N PRO A 82 17.16 -15.66 -4.37
CA PRO A 82 16.97 -16.74 -5.36
C PRO A 82 16.73 -18.14 -4.78
N GLN A 83 17.14 -18.43 -3.54
CA GLN A 83 16.87 -19.71 -2.88
C GLN A 83 15.36 -19.99 -2.68
N ILE A 84 14.51 -18.96 -2.84
CA ILE A 84 13.05 -19.14 -2.80
C ILE A 84 12.55 -19.94 -4.00
N PHE A 85 13.20 -19.83 -5.17
CA PHE A 85 12.77 -20.59 -6.35
C PHE A 85 12.87 -22.09 -6.14
N SER A 86 14.01 -22.57 -5.60
CA SER A 86 14.18 -23.99 -5.27
C SER A 86 13.23 -24.41 -4.15
N ALA A 87 13.08 -23.60 -3.09
CA ALA A 87 12.15 -23.91 -2.00
C ALA A 87 10.69 -24.08 -2.47
N VAL A 88 10.26 -23.33 -3.50
CA VAL A 88 8.94 -23.51 -4.14
C VAL A 88 8.92 -24.74 -5.03
N ALA A 89 9.93 -24.94 -5.87
CA ALA A 89 10.02 -26.07 -6.81
C ALA A 89 10.02 -27.42 -6.08
N ASP A 90 10.77 -27.52 -4.97
CA ASP A 90 10.86 -28.71 -4.13
C ASP A 90 9.62 -28.88 -3.24
N GLY A 91 8.81 -27.83 -3.09
CA GLY A 91 7.60 -27.83 -2.26
C GLY A 91 7.87 -27.72 -0.77
N TRP A 92 9.05 -27.23 -0.38
CA TRP A 92 9.39 -26.92 1.01
C TRP A 92 8.58 -25.75 1.54
N LEU A 93 8.27 -24.77 0.67
CA LEU A 93 7.48 -23.59 1.00
C LEU A 93 6.37 -23.35 -0.01
N SER A 94 5.19 -22.98 0.51
CA SER A 94 4.04 -22.57 -0.32
C SER A 94 4.04 -21.06 -0.59
N LEU A 95 3.35 -20.61 -1.64
CA LEU A 95 3.19 -19.17 -1.92
C LEU A 95 2.54 -18.42 -0.74
N SER A 96 1.56 -19.04 -0.08
CA SER A 96 0.90 -18.46 1.09
C SER A 96 1.85 -18.29 2.27
N ALA A 97 2.74 -19.25 2.51
CA ALA A 97 3.79 -19.14 3.52
C ALA A 97 4.73 -17.97 3.21
N LEU A 98 5.21 -17.89 1.97
CA LEU A 98 6.13 -16.84 1.53
C LEU A 98 5.51 -15.44 1.60
N VAL A 99 4.21 -15.31 1.32
CA VAL A 99 3.49 -14.03 1.46
C VAL A 99 3.45 -13.53 2.90
N VAL A 100 3.33 -14.45 3.87
CA VAL A 100 3.36 -14.13 5.30
C VAL A 100 4.78 -13.79 5.75
N LEU A 101 5.79 -14.51 5.24
CA LEU A 101 7.20 -14.27 5.58
C LEU A 101 7.77 -12.99 4.95
N ALA A 102 7.29 -12.59 3.77
CA ALA A 102 7.84 -11.49 2.97
C ALA A 102 8.09 -10.16 3.70
N PRO A 103 7.24 -9.65 4.62
CA PRO A 103 7.55 -8.41 5.35
C PRO A 103 8.68 -8.54 6.38
N HIS A 104 9.08 -9.76 6.73
CA HIS A 104 10.02 -10.06 7.82
C HIS A 104 11.36 -10.61 7.31
N ILE A 105 11.46 -10.92 6.02
CA ILE A 105 12.69 -11.38 5.37
C ILE A 105 13.58 -10.18 5.05
N ASN A 106 14.87 -10.30 5.35
CA ASN A 106 15.94 -9.40 4.92
C ASN A 106 17.20 -10.22 4.62
N ALA A 107 18.26 -9.55 4.15
CA ALA A 107 19.52 -10.20 3.77
C ALA A 107 20.22 -10.96 4.92
N GLU A 108 19.99 -10.57 6.17
CA GLU A 108 20.65 -11.15 7.34
C GLU A 108 19.92 -12.40 7.85
N ASN A 109 18.59 -12.46 7.71
CA ASN A 109 17.77 -13.51 8.32
C ASN A 109 17.13 -14.49 7.32
N VAL A 110 17.32 -14.28 6.02
CA VAL A 110 16.59 -15.04 4.99
C VAL A 110 16.81 -16.55 5.09
N GLU A 111 18.05 -17.01 5.26
CA GLU A 111 18.36 -18.45 5.30
C GLU A 111 17.76 -19.13 6.52
N GLU A 112 17.93 -18.51 7.69
CA GLU A 112 17.39 -18.99 8.96
C GLU A 112 15.85 -19.04 8.91
N LEU A 113 15.22 -17.97 8.41
CA LEU A 113 13.77 -17.83 8.43
C LEU A 113 13.09 -18.76 7.42
N LEU A 114 13.67 -18.94 6.23
CA LEU A 114 13.18 -19.91 5.24
C LEU A 114 13.32 -21.33 5.76
N SER A 115 14.49 -21.70 6.31
CA SER A 115 14.74 -23.03 6.88
C SER A 115 13.78 -23.35 8.03
N SER A 116 13.54 -22.38 8.90
CA SER A 116 12.60 -22.54 10.02
C SER A 116 11.14 -22.67 9.57
N ALA A 117 10.80 -22.24 8.35
CA ALA A 117 9.44 -22.26 7.82
C ALA A 117 9.13 -23.49 6.95
N VAL A 118 10.13 -24.30 6.62
CA VAL A 118 9.98 -25.50 5.77
C VAL A 118 8.88 -26.41 6.33
N HIS A 119 7.93 -26.78 5.45
CA HIS A 119 6.77 -27.64 5.74
C HIS A 119 5.82 -27.15 6.86
N LYS A 120 5.97 -25.91 7.36
CA LYS A 120 5.05 -25.34 8.34
C LYS A 120 3.77 -24.84 7.70
N LYS A 121 2.65 -25.00 8.40
CA LYS A 121 1.36 -24.41 8.04
C LYS A 121 1.39 -22.91 8.29
N LYS A 122 0.51 -22.17 7.60
CA LYS A 122 0.40 -20.71 7.70
C LYS A 122 0.34 -20.19 9.14
N HIS A 123 -0.53 -20.77 9.98
CA HIS A 123 -0.69 -20.33 11.38
C HIS A 123 0.55 -20.63 12.24
N GLU A 124 1.33 -21.65 11.91
CA GLU A 124 2.58 -21.96 12.61
C GLU A 124 3.67 -20.95 12.25
N ILE A 125 3.68 -20.47 11.00
CA ILE A 125 4.56 -19.41 10.52
C ILE A 125 4.19 -18.08 11.18
N GLU A 126 2.90 -17.75 11.28
CA GLU A 126 2.43 -16.55 11.99
C GLU A 126 2.89 -16.54 13.45
N ARG A 127 2.77 -17.69 14.15
CA ARG A 127 3.28 -17.83 15.53
C ARG A 127 4.81 -17.71 15.60
N LEU A 128 5.53 -18.22 14.60
CA LEU A 128 6.98 -18.12 14.54
C LEU A 128 7.44 -16.67 14.38
N ILE A 129 6.76 -15.90 13.54
CA ILE A 129 7.03 -14.46 13.35
C ILE A 129 6.69 -13.68 14.62
N ALA A 130 5.55 -13.97 15.25
CA ALA A 130 5.12 -13.29 16.47
C ALA A 130 6.17 -13.44 17.58
N ARG A 131 6.67 -14.66 17.84
CA ARG A 131 7.71 -14.92 18.84
C ARG A 131 9.02 -14.17 18.58
N ARG A 132 9.36 -13.89 17.31
CA ARG A 132 10.56 -13.14 16.95
C ARG A 132 10.39 -11.62 17.06
N SER A 133 9.14 -11.15 16.97
CA SER A 133 8.81 -9.72 16.94
C SER A 133 8.43 -9.19 18.33
N GLU A 134 8.31 -10.06 19.33
CA GLU A 134 8.19 -9.62 20.72
C GLU A 134 9.49 -8.92 21.14
N PRO A 135 9.43 -7.65 21.57
CA PRO A 135 10.53 -7.05 22.29
C PRO A 135 10.83 -7.96 23.47
N SER A 136 12.11 -8.35 23.64
CA SER A 136 12.55 -8.94 24.89
C SER A 136 12.36 -7.89 25.98
N LEU A 137 11.18 -7.87 26.59
CA LEU A 137 11.01 -7.32 27.93
C LEU A 137 11.71 -8.34 28.83
N THR A 138 13.02 -8.15 29.01
CA THR A 138 13.72 -8.70 30.17
C THR A 138 13.09 -8.05 31.39
N LEU A 139 12.01 -8.65 31.90
CA LEU A 139 11.62 -8.45 33.27
C LEU A 139 12.69 -9.14 34.11
N ASP A 140 13.45 -8.31 34.79
CA ASP A 140 14.44 -8.64 35.78
C ASP A 140 13.74 -9.39 36.94
N THR A 141 13.53 -10.69 36.80
CA THR A 141 13.08 -11.55 37.90
C THR A 141 14.32 -12.11 38.60
N GLY A 142 14.90 -11.27 39.45
CA GLY A 142 15.81 -11.73 40.49
C GLY A 142 15.05 -12.50 41.56
N VAL A 143 15.35 -13.80 41.64
CA VAL A 143 15.55 -14.62 42.86
C VAL A 143 14.39 -14.65 43.89
N GLY A 144 13.87 -15.80 44.31
CA GLY A 144 14.43 -17.15 44.23
C GLY A 144 13.46 -18.21 44.74
N ALA A 145 13.88 -19.45 44.48
CA ALA A 145 13.28 -20.68 44.96
C ALA A 145 13.29 -20.75 46.51
N PRO A 146 12.53 -21.69 47.12
CA PRO A 146 13.13 -23.00 47.29
C PRO A 146 12.23 -24.22 46.99
N GLU A 147 12.97 -25.29 46.80
CA GLU A 147 12.70 -26.70 46.59
C GLU A 147 11.72 -27.38 47.57
N GLY A 148 11.11 -28.48 47.12
CA GLY A 148 10.67 -29.55 48.03
C GLY A 148 9.60 -30.49 47.48
N GLY A 149 10.03 -31.69 47.07
CA GLY A 149 9.28 -32.93 47.32
C GLY A 149 8.36 -33.47 46.21
N ALA A 150 8.77 -34.59 45.61
CA ALA A 150 7.83 -35.56 45.04
C ALA A 150 6.99 -36.20 46.17
N PRO A 151 5.81 -36.77 45.87
CA PRO A 151 5.79 -38.16 45.44
C PRO A 151 4.79 -38.49 44.34
N SER A 152 5.12 -39.60 43.69
CA SER A 152 4.31 -40.49 42.86
C SER A 152 2.96 -40.88 43.48
N ASP A 153 1.94 -41.07 42.63
CA ASP A 153 1.04 -42.21 42.82
C ASP A 153 0.48 -42.77 41.49
N ASP A 154 0.16 -44.05 41.59
CA ASP A 154 0.11 -45.07 40.56
C ASP A 154 -1.35 -45.40 40.15
N ARG A 155 -1.47 -46.06 38.99
CA ARG A 155 -2.53 -47.02 38.57
C ARG A 155 -3.84 -46.62 37.87
N LEU A 156 -3.88 -47.14 36.63
CA LEU A 156 -4.90 -47.99 35.96
C LEU A 156 -6.35 -47.47 35.86
N ALA A 157 -7.01 -47.51 34.70
CA ALA A 157 -7.28 -48.75 33.98
C ALA A 157 -7.60 -48.56 32.48
N ARG A 158 -7.24 -49.60 31.73
CA ARG A 158 -7.65 -49.88 30.34
C ARG A 158 -9.11 -50.28 30.29
N THR A 159 -9.81 -49.88 29.22
CA THR A 159 -10.60 -50.81 28.42
C THR A 159 -10.52 -50.43 26.94
N SER A 160 -10.31 -51.47 26.14
CA SER A 160 -10.25 -51.49 24.67
C SER A 160 -11.65 -51.49 24.05
N ASN A 161 -11.81 -50.88 22.86
CA ASN A 161 -12.35 -51.57 21.67
C ASN A 161 -12.33 -50.71 20.39
N SER A 162 -11.53 -51.19 19.44
CA SER A 162 -11.71 -51.36 17.98
C SER A 162 -12.75 -50.55 17.16
N SER A 163 -12.21 -49.90 16.10
CA SER A 163 -12.69 -49.81 14.70
C SER A 163 -13.83 -48.86 14.26
N ALA A 164 -13.44 -47.72 13.65
CA ALA A 164 -13.78 -47.25 12.27
C ALA A 164 -13.35 -45.76 12.08
N PRO A 165 -12.88 -45.32 10.88
CA PRO A 165 -12.42 -43.94 10.69
C PRO A 165 -13.62 -42.98 10.56
N GLY A 166 -13.85 -42.21 11.61
CA GLY A 166 -14.85 -41.14 11.62
C GLY A 166 -14.48 -40.00 10.66
N ARG A 167 -15.34 -39.81 9.67
CA ARG A 167 -15.45 -38.68 8.75
C ARG A 167 -15.09 -37.36 9.45
N ILE A 168 -14.02 -36.69 9.00
CA ILE A 168 -13.69 -35.33 9.44
C ILE A 168 -14.78 -34.41 8.91
N GLU A 169 -15.63 -33.89 9.80
CA GLU A 169 -16.51 -32.77 9.47
C GLU A 169 -15.64 -31.55 9.15
N ILE A 170 -15.60 -31.20 7.87
CA ILE A 170 -15.03 -29.93 7.41
C ILE A 170 -15.94 -28.84 7.99
N PRO A 171 -15.43 -27.85 8.74
CA PRO A 171 -16.25 -26.73 9.17
C PRO A 171 -16.84 -26.05 7.94
N SER A 172 -18.17 -26.04 7.86
CA SER A 172 -18.90 -25.18 6.94
C SER A 172 -18.41 -23.76 7.18
N LEU A 173 -17.69 -23.20 6.20
CA LEU A 173 -17.51 -21.76 6.14
C LEU A 173 -18.91 -21.19 5.87
N ASP A 174 -19.60 -20.80 6.94
CA ASP A 174 -20.87 -20.10 6.86
C ASP A 174 -20.62 -18.72 6.23
N THR A 175 -20.50 -18.69 4.90
CA THR A 175 -20.73 -17.49 4.11
C THR A 175 -22.23 -17.32 4.02
N ALA A 176 -22.82 -16.70 5.05
CA ALA A 176 -24.16 -16.14 4.91
C ALA A 176 -24.13 -15.22 3.66
N PRO A 177 -25.03 -15.41 2.67
CA PRO A 177 -25.03 -14.59 1.48
C PRO A 177 -25.37 -13.16 1.91
N VAL A 178 -24.38 -12.27 1.79
CA VAL A 178 -24.64 -10.84 1.92
C VAL A 178 -25.72 -10.50 0.91
N ALA A 179 -26.82 -9.93 1.38
CA ALA A 179 -27.92 -9.47 0.52
C ALA A 179 -27.33 -8.73 -0.69
N ALA A 180 -27.76 -9.12 -1.89
CA ALA A 180 -27.11 -8.88 -3.20
C ALA A 180 -26.79 -7.41 -3.58
N SER A 181 -27.05 -6.44 -2.69
CA SER A 181 -26.89 -5.00 -2.92
C SER A 181 -26.06 -4.26 -1.84
N ARG A 182 -25.46 -4.97 -0.87
CA ARG A 182 -24.60 -4.34 0.15
C ARG A 182 -23.22 -4.98 0.15
N ILE A 183 -22.18 -4.15 0.28
CA ILE A 183 -20.79 -4.61 0.40
C ILE A 183 -20.35 -4.34 1.84
N PRO A 184 -19.98 -5.36 2.64
CA PRO A 184 -19.54 -5.15 4.01
C PRO A 184 -18.22 -4.38 4.01
N LEU A 185 -18.14 -3.32 4.81
CA LEU A 185 -16.95 -2.49 4.98
C LEU A 185 -16.40 -2.67 6.39
N HIS A 186 -15.26 -3.35 6.51
CA HIS A 186 -14.51 -3.47 7.76
C HIS A 186 -13.26 -2.61 7.70
N VAL A 187 -13.19 -1.58 8.54
CA VAL A 187 -12.05 -0.65 8.60
C VAL A 187 -11.72 -0.31 10.05
N ALA A 188 -10.43 -0.25 10.37
CA ALA A 188 -9.96 0.42 11.57
C ALA A 188 -9.69 1.90 11.23
N ILE A 189 -10.29 2.82 11.99
CA ILE A 189 -10.12 4.27 11.79
C ILE A 189 -9.47 4.89 13.04
N SER A 190 -8.73 5.98 12.85
CA SER A 190 -8.14 6.72 13.97
C SER A 190 -9.20 7.39 14.84
N GLU A 191 -8.83 7.77 16.06
CA GLU A 191 -9.70 8.50 16.97
C GLU A 191 -10.24 9.80 16.33
N ASN A 192 -9.35 10.62 15.76
CA ASN A 192 -9.74 11.83 15.02
C ASN A 192 -10.74 11.54 13.88
N ALA A 193 -10.55 10.47 13.10
CA ALA A 193 -11.48 10.11 12.04
C ALA A 193 -12.86 9.70 12.59
N HIS A 194 -12.88 9.02 13.75
CA HIS A 194 -14.11 8.68 14.45
C HIS A 194 -14.84 9.94 14.95
N GLU A 195 -14.12 10.94 15.47
CA GLU A 195 -14.70 12.22 15.88
C GLU A 195 -15.30 13.00 14.70
N LEU A 196 -14.58 13.07 13.57
CA LEU A 196 -15.08 13.69 12.34
C LEU A 196 -16.35 13.00 11.83
N LEU A 197 -16.40 11.66 11.87
CA LEU A 197 -17.59 10.90 11.48
C LEU A 197 -18.78 11.19 12.40
N ARG A 198 -18.54 11.27 13.72
CA ARG A 198 -19.56 11.64 14.71
C ARG A 198 -20.11 13.03 14.45
N TYR A 199 -19.22 14.00 14.20
CA TYR A 199 -19.61 15.37 13.91
C TYR A 199 -20.40 15.47 12.59
N ALA A 200 -19.95 14.78 11.54
CA ALA A 200 -20.67 14.71 10.27
C ALA A 200 -22.07 14.10 10.41
N ARG A 201 -22.22 13.05 11.24
CA ARG A 201 -23.53 12.47 11.57
C ARG A 201 -24.45 13.49 12.23
N ALA A 202 -23.94 14.31 13.15
CA ALA A 202 -24.72 15.37 13.78
C ALA A 202 -25.17 16.43 12.76
N LEU A 203 -24.26 16.88 11.87
CA LEU A 203 -24.59 17.84 10.80
C LEU A 203 -25.64 17.32 9.83
N LEU A 204 -25.61 16.02 9.51
CA LEU A 204 -26.56 15.38 8.62
C LEU A 204 -27.83 14.90 9.33
N GLY A 205 -28.00 15.15 10.64
CA GLY A 205 -29.11 14.61 11.43
C GLY A 205 -30.50 14.96 10.89
N HIS A 206 -30.67 16.14 10.28
CA HIS A 206 -31.93 16.51 9.63
C HIS A 206 -32.17 15.80 8.29
N GLN A 207 -31.11 15.39 7.59
CA GLN A 207 -31.19 14.68 6.30
C GLN A 207 -31.22 13.16 6.48
N ILE A 208 -30.62 12.65 7.55
CA ILE A 208 -30.51 11.23 7.89
C ILE A 208 -30.92 11.05 9.37
N PRO A 209 -32.22 11.03 9.68
CA PRO A 209 -32.70 10.94 11.07
C PRO A 209 -32.28 9.64 11.78
N SER A 210 -32.09 8.54 11.03
CA SER A 210 -31.58 7.28 11.56
C SER A 210 -30.13 7.39 12.04
N GLY A 211 -29.37 8.34 11.48
CA GLY A 211 -27.93 8.43 11.65
C GLY A 211 -27.19 7.17 11.18
N ASP A 212 -27.78 6.41 10.26
CA ASP A 212 -27.14 5.24 9.64
C ASP A 212 -25.80 5.65 9.02
N VAL A 213 -24.73 5.03 9.51
CA VAL A 213 -23.35 5.35 9.11
C VAL A 213 -23.15 5.10 7.62
N ALA A 214 -23.80 4.08 7.03
CA ALA A 214 -23.68 3.81 5.60
C ALA A 214 -24.21 4.98 4.76
N GLN A 215 -25.38 5.54 5.13
CA GLN A 215 -25.98 6.69 4.44
C GLN A 215 -25.18 7.98 4.68
N VAL A 216 -24.65 8.18 5.89
CA VAL A 216 -23.77 9.31 6.22
C VAL A 216 -22.52 9.26 5.33
N LEU A 217 -21.88 8.09 5.23
CA LEU A 217 -20.72 7.89 4.38
C LEU A 217 -21.05 8.12 2.91
N GLU A 218 -22.16 7.59 2.41
CA GLU A 218 -22.60 7.81 1.02
C GLU A 218 -22.74 9.31 0.69
N ARG A 219 -23.38 10.09 1.56
CA ARG A 219 -23.52 11.54 1.36
C ARG A 219 -22.19 12.27 1.40
N LEU A 220 -21.32 11.94 2.35
CA LEU A 220 -19.98 12.53 2.43
C LEU A 220 -19.15 12.20 1.21
N LEU A 221 -19.24 10.97 0.69
CA LEU A 221 -18.56 10.55 -0.53
C LEU A 221 -19.07 11.33 -1.74
N LEU A 222 -20.37 11.52 -1.91
CA LEU A 222 -20.94 12.33 -2.99
C LEU A 222 -20.41 13.77 -2.96
N LEU A 223 -20.41 14.41 -1.79
CA LEU A 223 -19.88 15.77 -1.61
C LEU A 223 -18.37 15.83 -1.87
N GLY A 224 -17.62 14.85 -1.37
CA GLY A 224 -16.18 14.73 -1.56
C GLY A 224 -15.80 14.54 -3.03
N ILE A 225 -16.53 13.69 -3.75
CA ILE A 225 -16.30 13.41 -5.18
C ILE A 225 -16.43 14.70 -6.00
N VAL A 226 -17.49 15.49 -5.79
CA VAL A 226 -17.68 16.77 -6.51
C VAL A 226 -16.49 17.71 -6.28
N GLN A 227 -16.00 17.81 -5.04
CA GLN A 227 -14.85 18.66 -4.72
C GLN A 227 -13.54 18.13 -5.33
N LEU A 228 -13.36 16.82 -5.36
CA LEU A 228 -12.21 16.17 -5.97
C LEU A 228 -12.21 16.31 -7.50
N GLU A 229 -13.36 16.14 -8.16
CA GLU A 229 -13.50 16.35 -9.61
C GLU A 229 -13.23 17.81 -10.00
N LYS A 230 -13.72 18.78 -9.22
CA LYS A 230 -13.40 20.21 -9.39
C LYS A 230 -11.88 20.44 -9.37
N ARG A 231 -11.19 19.92 -8.35
CA ARG A 231 -9.73 20.08 -8.20
C ARG A 231 -8.93 19.32 -9.27
N LYS A 232 -9.30 18.07 -9.55
CA LYS A 232 -8.54 17.14 -10.41
C LYS A 232 -8.84 17.29 -11.89
N PHE A 233 -10.05 17.67 -12.27
CA PHE A 233 -10.47 17.74 -13.67
C PHE A 233 -10.98 19.12 -14.10
N GLY A 234 -11.11 20.06 -13.16
CA GLY A 234 -11.64 21.39 -13.44
C GLY A 234 -13.14 21.40 -13.73
N LYS A 235 -13.86 20.32 -13.36
CA LYS A 235 -15.31 20.17 -13.58
C LYS A 235 -16.07 21.33 -12.95
N SER A 236 -17.02 21.93 -13.67
CA SER A 236 -17.83 23.06 -13.19
C SER A 236 -19.15 23.12 -13.95
N ASP A 237 -20.26 23.33 -13.25
CA ASP A 237 -21.60 23.46 -13.83
C ASP A 237 -21.80 24.79 -14.57
N ARG A 238 -20.99 25.80 -14.23
CA ARG A 238 -21.01 27.15 -14.84
C ARG A 238 -19.59 27.58 -15.20
N PRO A 239 -19.04 27.09 -16.32
CA PRO A 239 -17.74 27.53 -16.78
C PRO A 239 -17.79 28.98 -17.29
N ARG A 240 -16.79 29.79 -16.93
CA ARG A 240 -16.58 31.10 -17.57
C ARG A 240 -16.14 30.87 -19.02
N ALA A 241 -16.52 31.79 -19.91
CA ALA A 241 -15.98 31.83 -21.27
C ALA A 241 -14.44 31.93 -21.20
N GLY A 242 -13.75 31.24 -22.10
CA GLY A 242 -12.29 31.11 -22.08
C GLY A 242 -11.60 32.48 -22.02
N GLY A 243 -10.66 32.64 -21.10
CA GLY A 243 -9.74 33.78 -21.10
C GLY A 243 -8.64 33.60 -22.16
N GLU A 244 -7.79 34.61 -22.34
CA GLU A 244 -6.61 34.53 -23.20
C GLU A 244 -5.76 33.30 -22.89
N GLU A 245 -5.11 32.74 -23.92
CA GLU A 245 -4.21 31.61 -23.75
C GLU A 245 -3.09 31.97 -22.76
N PRO A 246 -2.77 31.09 -21.78
CA PRO A 246 -1.70 31.36 -20.85
C PRO A 246 -0.36 31.54 -21.60
N ASN A 247 0.43 32.55 -21.22
CA ASN A 247 1.77 32.75 -21.75
C ASN A 247 2.71 31.55 -21.53
N SER A 248 2.44 30.71 -20.52
CA SER A 248 3.24 29.54 -20.22
C SER A 248 2.67 28.28 -20.91
N PRO A 249 3.46 27.58 -21.75
CA PRO A 249 3.01 26.36 -22.42
C PRO A 249 2.75 25.20 -21.45
N ARG A 250 3.19 25.29 -20.20
CA ARG A 250 2.98 24.28 -19.14
C ARG A 250 1.62 24.38 -18.45
N VAL A 251 0.94 25.52 -18.57
CA VAL A 251 -0.31 25.74 -17.83
C VAL A 251 -1.46 25.10 -18.59
N ILE A 252 -2.01 24.03 -18.02
CA ILE A 252 -3.21 23.37 -18.56
C ILE A 252 -4.43 24.02 -17.93
N THR A 253 -5.18 24.78 -18.72
CA THR A 253 -6.36 25.52 -18.24
C THR A 253 -7.48 24.56 -17.81
N ALA A 254 -8.37 25.01 -16.93
CA ALA A 254 -9.54 24.24 -16.53
C ALA A 254 -10.47 23.89 -17.71
N GLN A 255 -10.47 24.71 -18.76
CA GLN A 255 -11.21 24.42 -20.01
C GLN A 255 -10.59 23.22 -20.75
N VAL A 256 -9.27 23.22 -20.94
CA VAL A 256 -8.56 22.11 -21.60
C VAL A 256 -8.69 20.83 -20.78
N ARG A 257 -8.53 20.91 -19.45
CA ARG A 257 -8.68 19.75 -18.55
C ARG A 257 -10.06 19.09 -18.69
N ARG A 258 -11.13 19.89 -18.68
CA ARG A 258 -12.51 19.39 -18.84
C ARG A 258 -12.71 18.72 -20.21
N ALA A 259 -12.34 19.43 -21.28
CA ALA A 259 -12.50 18.93 -22.65
C ALA A 259 -11.76 17.60 -22.87
N VAL A 260 -10.52 17.49 -22.36
CA VAL A 260 -9.73 16.26 -22.45
C VAL A 260 -10.34 15.13 -21.62
N VAL A 261 -10.79 15.41 -20.39
CA VAL A 261 -11.40 14.38 -19.53
C VAL A 261 -12.69 13.82 -20.13
N GLU A 262 -13.52 14.70 -20.70
CA GLU A 262 -14.73 14.31 -21.42
C GLU A 262 -14.40 13.46 -22.66
N ARG A 263 -13.48 13.94 -23.51
CA ARG A 263 -13.01 13.21 -24.71
C ARG A 263 -12.44 11.83 -24.36
N ASP A 264 -11.63 11.75 -23.32
CA ASP A 264 -10.88 10.53 -22.96
C ASP A 264 -11.70 9.59 -22.05
N GLY A 265 -12.89 10.01 -21.60
CA GLY A 265 -13.77 9.26 -20.71
C GLY A 265 -13.20 9.06 -19.30
N GLY A 266 -12.31 9.96 -18.87
CA GLY A 266 -11.63 9.84 -17.57
C GLY A 266 -10.76 8.59 -17.45
N ARG A 267 -10.18 8.09 -18.54
CA ARG A 267 -9.37 6.86 -18.58
C ARG A 267 -8.09 7.06 -19.37
N CYS A 268 -7.07 6.28 -19.03
CA CYS A 268 -5.83 6.23 -19.78
C CYS A 268 -6.10 5.87 -21.26
N THR A 269 -5.60 6.70 -22.17
CA THR A 269 -5.76 6.51 -23.63
C THR A 269 -4.61 5.74 -24.26
N PHE A 270 -3.70 5.16 -23.47
CA PHE A 270 -2.54 4.45 -24.01
C PHE A 270 -2.99 3.17 -24.70
N ILE A 271 -2.50 2.94 -25.90
CA ILE A 271 -2.76 1.74 -26.70
C ILE A 271 -1.42 1.03 -26.86
N GLY A 272 -1.34 -0.20 -26.36
CA GLY A 272 -0.16 -1.03 -26.49
C GLY A 272 0.09 -1.49 -27.92
N SER A 273 1.29 -2.00 -28.15
CA SER A 273 1.75 -2.59 -29.42
C SER A 273 0.83 -3.67 -29.99
N LYS A 274 0.05 -4.35 -29.14
CA LYS A 274 -0.94 -5.37 -29.54
C LYS A 274 -2.38 -4.83 -29.63
N GLY A 275 -2.58 -3.51 -29.60
CA GLY A 275 -3.90 -2.86 -29.68
C GLY A 275 -4.67 -2.81 -28.35
N HIS A 276 -4.15 -3.37 -27.27
CA HIS A 276 -4.80 -3.31 -25.95
C HIS A 276 -4.75 -1.87 -25.39
N ARG A 277 -5.92 -1.30 -25.12
CA ARG A 277 -6.05 0.01 -24.47
C ARG A 277 -6.03 -0.15 -22.95
N CYS A 278 -5.14 0.58 -22.27
CA CYS A 278 -4.96 0.52 -20.82
C CYS A 278 -6.24 0.74 -20.02
N GLY A 279 -7.01 1.79 -20.36
CA GLY A 279 -8.29 2.04 -19.70
C GLY A 279 -8.24 2.40 -18.19
N SER A 280 -7.07 2.41 -17.55
CA SER A 280 -6.93 2.71 -16.11
C SER A 280 -7.46 4.10 -15.78
N ASP A 281 -8.25 4.21 -14.72
CA ASP A 281 -8.78 5.46 -14.16
C ASP A 281 -7.97 5.96 -12.93
N ARG A 282 -6.97 5.18 -12.51
CA ARG A 282 -6.14 5.45 -11.33
C ARG A 282 -4.92 6.26 -11.71
N PHE A 283 -4.53 7.17 -10.81
CA PHE A 283 -3.32 8.00 -10.93
C PHE A 283 -3.19 8.70 -12.29
N LEU A 284 -4.31 9.20 -12.83
CA LEU A 284 -4.33 9.92 -14.10
C LEU A 284 -3.57 11.24 -14.04
N GLU A 285 -2.80 11.49 -15.09
CA GLU A 285 -2.00 12.67 -15.34
C GLU A 285 -2.35 13.21 -16.74
N PHE A 286 -2.31 14.53 -16.90
CA PHE A 286 -2.44 15.17 -18.21
C PHE A 286 -1.06 15.19 -18.86
N ASP A 287 -0.91 14.39 -19.90
CA ASP A 287 0.33 14.22 -20.64
C ASP A 287 0.28 15.03 -21.95
N HIS A 288 1.40 15.62 -22.32
CA HIS A 288 1.56 16.33 -23.58
C HIS A 288 2.03 15.35 -24.67
N ILE A 289 1.27 15.20 -25.75
CA ILE A 289 1.62 14.35 -26.89
C ILE A 289 2.97 14.78 -27.48
N VAL A 290 3.08 16.07 -27.81
CA VAL A 290 4.36 16.73 -28.04
C VAL A 290 4.77 17.35 -26.71
N PRO A 291 5.84 16.89 -26.06
CA PRO A 291 6.26 17.44 -24.77
C PRO A 291 6.58 18.93 -24.84
N VAL A 292 6.37 19.65 -23.73
CA VAL A 292 6.70 21.09 -23.65
C VAL A 292 8.16 21.37 -23.97
N ALA A 293 9.08 20.49 -23.56
CA ALA A 293 10.51 20.62 -23.87
C ALA A 293 10.82 20.55 -25.38
N ARG A 294 9.86 20.09 -26.20
CA ARG A 294 9.93 20.05 -27.67
C ARG A 294 8.98 21.06 -28.33
N GLY A 295 8.53 22.09 -27.58
CA GLY A 295 7.66 23.15 -28.09
C GLY A 295 6.16 22.86 -28.02
N GLY A 296 5.75 21.75 -27.39
CA GLY A 296 4.34 21.43 -27.21
C GLY A 296 3.58 22.43 -26.33
N ARG A 297 2.34 22.73 -26.72
CA ARG A 297 1.42 23.62 -25.98
C ARG A 297 0.35 22.83 -25.24
N SER A 298 -0.27 23.45 -24.24
CA SER A 298 -1.35 22.84 -23.45
C SER A 298 -2.72 23.02 -24.10
N THR A 299 -2.90 22.53 -25.33
CA THR A 299 -4.19 22.56 -26.07
C THR A 299 -4.95 21.25 -25.90
N VAL A 300 -6.24 21.21 -26.27
CA VAL A 300 -7.04 19.97 -26.23
C VAL A 300 -6.42 18.88 -27.09
N ASP A 301 -5.92 19.22 -28.29
CA ASP A 301 -5.34 18.25 -29.22
C ASP A 301 -3.99 17.70 -28.76
N ASN A 302 -3.19 18.52 -28.07
CA ASN A 302 -1.86 18.12 -27.63
C ASN A 302 -1.84 17.54 -26.20
N ILE A 303 -2.97 17.55 -25.48
CA ILE A 303 -3.09 16.96 -24.14
C ILE A 303 -3.90 15.67 -24.22
N ARG A 304 -3.46 14.64 -23.49
CA ARG A 304 -4.14 13.35 -23.34
C ARG A 304 -4.08 12.84 -21.90
N LEU A 305 -5.00 11.97 -21.52
CA LEU A 305 -4.95 11.28 -20.23
C LEU A 305 -4.05 10.05 -20.29
N ARG A 306 -3.06 10.00 -19.40
CA ARG A 306 -2.23 8.82 -19.13
C ARG A 306 -2.33 8.47 -17.66
N CYS A 307 -2.36 7.18 -17.31
CA CYS A 307 -2.05 6.80 -15.93
C CYS A 307 -0.58 7.13 -15.65
N ARG A 308 -0.22 7.33 -14.38
CA ARG A 308 1.16 7.65 -13.99
C ARG A 308 2.19 6.68 -14.60
N ALA A 309 1.87 5.40 -14.69
CA ALA A 309 2.77 4.39 -15.27
C ALA A 309 3.03 4.64 -16.76
N HIS A 310 1.98 4.87 -17.56
CA HIS A 310 2.12 5.20 -18.98
C HIS A 310 2.65 6.60 -19.24
N ASN A 311 2.36 7.58 -18.39
CA ASN A 311 2.96 8.90 -18.49
C ASN A 311 4.49 8.82 -18.32
N GLN A 312 4.96 8.07 -17.32
CA GLN A 312 6.39 7.84 -17.12
C GLN A 312 7.00 7.03 -18.25
N TYR A 313 6.29 6.03 -18.78
CA TYR A 313 6.73 5.25 -19.94
C TYR A 313 6.95 6.14 -21.17
N GLU A 314 5.97 6.99 -21.50
CA GLU A 314 6.05 7.92 -22.64
C GLU A 314 7.18 8.94 -22.45
N ALA A 315 7.39 9.44 -21.23
CA ALA A 315 8.54 10.29 -20.92
C ALA A 315 9.88 9.56 -21.12
N ASP A 316 9.99 8.30 -20.67
CA ASP A 316 11.19 7.48 -20.88
C ASP A 316 11.43 7.23 -22.38
N GLN A 317 10.37 6.99 -23.18
CA GLN A 317 10.48 6.85 -24.64
C GLN A 317 10.89 8.18 -25.32
N ALA A 318 10.34 9.30 -24.85
CA ALA A 318 10.62 10.60 -25.46
C ALA A 318 12.04 11.10 -25.15
N PHE A 319 12.52 10.94 -23.91
CA PHE A 319 13.76 11.60 -23.44
C PHE A 319 14.89 10.63 -23.06
N GLY A 320 14.64 9.32 -23.07
CA GLY A 320 15.59 8.32 -22.61
C GLY A 320 15.37 7.95 -21.14
N SER A 321 15.37 6.65 -20.85
CA SER A 321 15.06 6.11 -19.52
C SER A 321 16.06 6.52 -18.44
N GLU A 322 17.36 6.59 -18.76
CA GLU A 322 18.41 7.00 -17.83
C GLU A 322 18.30 8.48 -17.48
N PHE A 323 18.13 9.34 -18.49
CA PHE A 323 17.90 10.77 -18.27
C PHE A 323 16.69 11.02 -17.36
N MET A 324 15.57 10.36 -17.66
CA MET A 324 14.35 10.51 -16.86
C MET A 324 14.49 9.89 -15.47
N LYS A 325 15.29 8.82 -15.30
CA LYS A 325 15.62 8.25 -13.98
C LYS A 325 16.32 9.30 -13.12
N ASN A 326 17.37 9.93 -13.64
CA ASN A 326 18.12 10.96 -12.93
C ASN A 326 17.22 12.15 -12.56
N LYS A 327 16.35 12.60 -13.48
CA LYS A 327 15.39 13.67 -13.18
C LYS A 327 14.38 13.32 -12.08
N ARG A 328 13.94 12.07 -12.01
CA ARG A 328 13.09 11.60 -10.92
C ARG A 328 13.84 11.57 -9.59
N GLU A 329 15.10 11.16 -9.59
CA GLU A 329 15.94 11.13 -8.38
C GLU A 329 16.22 12.56 -7.87
N GLU A 330 16.57 13.50 -8.75
CA GLU A 330 16.70 14.93 -8.43
C GLU A 330 15.42 15.50 -7.80
N ALA A 331 14.25 15.19 -8.41
CA ALA A 331 12.96 15.64 -7.91
C ALA A 331 12.62 15.04 -6.53
N ARG A 332 12.96 13.75 -6.30
CA ARG A 332 12.78 13.10 -4.99
C ARG A 332 13.68 13.72 -3.93
N ALA A 333 14.95 13.95 -4.24
CA ALA A 333 15.89 14.59 -3.31
C ALA A 333 15.42 16.00 -2.93
N THR A 334 14.98 16.79 -3.92
CA THR A 334 14.41 18.12 -3.69
C THR A 334 13.14 18.05 -2.84
N GLY A 335 12.27 17.07 -3.10
CA GLY A 335 11.06 16.82 -2.32
C GLY A 335 11.36 16.45 -0.87
N ALA A 336 12.33 15.56 -0.65
CA ALA A 336 12.78 15.16 0.68
C ALA A 336 13.36 16.34 1.46
N ALA A 337 14.20 17.17 0.82
CA ALA A 337 14.74 18.37 1.43
C ALA A 337 13.64 19.37 1.83
N ARG A 338 12.62 19.56 0.97
CA ARG A 338 11.46 20.40 1.31
C ARG A 338 10.63 19.83 2.46
N ALA A 339 10.42 18.51 2.50
CA ALA A 339 9.71 17.85 3.58
C ALA A 339 10.47 17.98 4.91
N ALA A 340 11.79 17.77 4.90
CA ALA A 340 12.64 17.96 6.07
C ALA A 340 12.60 19.41 6.57
N ALA A 341 12.69 20.39 5.67
CA ALA A 341 12.57 21.80 6.01
C ALA A 341 11.18 22.16 6.60
N ALA A 342 10.11 21.53 6.10
CA ALA A 342 8.77 21.71 6.65
C ALA A 342 8.64 21.11 8.06
N ILE A 343 9.20 19.93 8.31
CA ILE A 343 9.25 19.30 9.64
C ILE A 343 10.04 20.17 10.60
N PHE A 344 11.25 20.58 10.22
CA PHE A 344 12.08 21.48 11.01
C PHE A 344 11.35 22.78 11.36
N LYS A 345 10.59 23.36 10.43
CA LYS A 345 9.78 24.56 10.70
C LYS A 345 8.67 24.30 11.72
N VAL A 346 8.04 23.13 11.69
CA VAL A 346 7.01 22.76 12.67
C VAL A 346 7.64 22.56 14.05
N GLU A 347 8.76 21.86 14.14
CA GLU A 347 9.52 21.65 15.38
C GLU A 347 10.03 22.98 15.96
N ALA A 348 10.59 23.85 15.11
CA ALA A 348 11.06 25.16 15.54
C ALA A 348 9.93 26.04 16.08
N LYS A 349 8.75 25.99 15.47
CA LYS A 349 7.56 26.68 15.96
C LYS A 349 7.06 26.12 17.30
N ALA A 350 7.04 24.79 17.44
CA ALA A 350 6.66 24.15 18.70
C ALA A 350 7.62 24.54 19.84
N SER A 351 8.93 24.49 19.58
CA SER A 351 9.96 24.98 20.50
C SER A 351 9.77 26.46 20.83
N ALA A 352 9.49 27.33 19.84
CA ALA A 352 9.21 28.73 20.12
C ALA A 352 8.02 28.92 21.09
N GLU A 353 6.94 28.16 20.91
CA GLU A 353 5.73 28.27 21.73
C GLU A 353 5.95 27.85 23.20
N GLU A 354 6.94 27.00 23.51
CA GLU A 354 7.31 26.61 24.88
C GLU A 354 7.77 27.79 25.76
N VAL A 355 8.24 28.88 25.14
CA VAL A 355 8.74 30.08 25.84
C VAL A 355 7.59 30.95 26.36
N ILE A 356 6.41 30.87 25.74
CA ILE A 356 5.26 31.74 26.01
C ILE A 356 4.82 31.70 27.49
N PRO A 357 4.66 30.53 28.16
CA PRO A 357 4.27 30.50 29.57
C PRO A 357 5.27 31.21 30.50
N TYR A 358 6.56 31.20 30.19
CA TYR A 358 7.60 31.83 30.98
C TYR A 358 7.58 33.35 30.83
N LEU A 359 7.45 33.86 29.60
CA LEU A 359 7.29 35.29 29.35
C LEU A 359 6.03 35.84 30.04
N ARG A 360 4.93 35.07 30.02
CA ARG A 360 3.69 35.44 30.72
C ARG A 360 3.88 35.50 32.23
N LYS A 361 4.62 34.57 32.83
CA LYS A 361 4.97 34.61 34.27
C LYS A 361 5.81 35.84 34.64
N LEU A 362 6.59 36.38 33.70
CA LEU A 362 7.38 37.61 33.86
C LEU A 362 6.56 38.90 33.61
N GLY A 363 5.25 38.79 33.39
CA GLY A 363 4.34 39.92 33.23
C GLY A 363 4.19 40.44 31.80
N ILE A 364 4.72 39.74 30.80
CA ILE A 364 4.58 40.11 29.38
C ILE A 364 3.17 39.73 28.89
N ARG A 365 2.52 40.63 28.15
CA ARG A 365 1.18 40.40 27.58
C ARG A 365 1.20 39.26 26.57
N ALA A 366 0.09 38.53 26.46
CA ALA A 366 0.02 37.30 25.65
C ALA A 366 0.39 37.50 24.16
N ASP A 367 -0.03 38.61 23.54
CA ASP A 367 0.29 38.89 22.13
C ASP A 367 1.76 39.28 21.94
N ASP A 368 2.35 39.97 22.92
CA ASP A 368 3.76 40.34 22.92
C ASP A 368 4.66 39.13 23.20
N ALA A 369 4.22 38.23 24.09
CA ALA A 369 4.89 36.96 24.34
C ALA A 369 4.89 36.05 23.10
N ARG A 370 3.78 35.99 22.35
CA ARG A 370 3.70 35.26 21.07
C ARG A 370 4.65 35.86 20.03
N ARG A 371 4.66 37.18 19.85
CA ARG A 371 5.59 37.86 18.93
C ARG A 371 7.06 37.68 19.33
N ALA A 372 7.38 37.70 20.62
CA ALA A 372 8.74 37.49 21.10
C ALA A 372 9.19 36.03 20.93
N ALA A 373 8.27 35.08 21.11
CA ALA A 373 8.52 33.65 20.90
C ALA A 373 8.87 33.34 19.43
N GLU A 374 8.29 34.03 18.44
CA GLU A 374 8.62 33.85 17.01
C GLU A 374 10.13 34.01 16.73
N LYS A 375 10.85 34.86 17.49
CA LYS A 375 12.31 34.99 17.33
C LYS A 375 13.08 33.74 17.78
N CYS A 376 12.50 32.89 18.62
CA CYS A 376 13.11 31.65 19.06
C CYS A 376 13.12 30.57 17.96
N GLU A 377 12.35 30.74 16.87
CA GLU A 377 12.38 29.82 15.72
C GLU A 377 13.76 29.74 15.05
N SER A 378 14.63 30.74 15.23
CA SER A 378 16.00 30.73 14.69
C SER A 378 17.00 29.91 15.51
N ILE A 379 16.62 29.48 16.72
CA ILE A 379 17.46 28.67 17.62
C ILE A 379 16.66 27.52 18.27
N PRO A 380 16.04 26.63 17.48
CA PRO A 380 15.09 25.65 17.98
C PRO A 380 15.72 24.59 18.91
N ASP A 381 17.01 24.30 18.71
CA ASP A 381 17.78 23.33 19.50
C ASP A 381 18.44 23.93 20.75
N ALA A 382 18.32 25.24 20.97
CA ALA A 382 18.90 25.90 22.12
C ALA A 382 18.13 25.56 23.41
N SER A 383 18.83 25.62 24.56
CA SER A 383 18.20 25.41 25.85
C SER A 383 17.03 26.38 26.06
N LEU A 384 16.04 25.95 26.84
CA LEU A 384 14.88 26.78 27.15
C LEU A 384 15.28 28.14 27.74
N GLU A 385 16.31 28.17 28.59
CA GLU A 385 16.86 29.41 29.15
C GLU A 385 17.42 30.33 28.07
N ALA A 386 18.17 29.80 27.10
CA ALA A 386 18.71 30.59 25.99
C ALA A 386 17.59 31.15 25.09
N ARG A 387 16.55 30.35 24.83
CA ARG A 387 15.36 30.78 24.08
C ARG A 387 14.58 31.87 24.82
N VAL A 388 14.38 31.74 26.13
CA VAL A 388 13.75 32.77 26.98
C VAL A 388 14.56 34.06 26.98
N LYS A 389 15.90 34.00 27.12
CA LYS A 389 16.77 35.18 27.05
C LYS A 389 16.68 35.89 25.69
N LEU A 390 16.69 35.12 24.60
CA LEU A 390 16.52 35.68 23.27
C LEU A 390 15.15 36.37 23.12
N ALA A 391 14.07 35.78 23.61
CA ALA A 391 12.75 36.39 23.55
C ALA A 391 12.68 37.69 24.41
N LEU A 392 13.30 37.69 25.60
CA LEU A 392 13.35 38.85 26.49
C LEU A 392 14.13 40.04 25.89
N SER A 393 15.12 39.78 25.04
CA SER A 393 15.84 40.83 24.31
C SER A 393 14.93 41.74 23.48
N CYS A 394 13.73 41.26 23.09
CA CYS A 394 12.72 42.08 22.39
C CYS A 394 12.18 43.24 23.23
N PHE A 395 12.34 43.19 24.54
CA PHE A 395 11.81 44.16 25.49
C PHE A 395 12.91 45.00 26.16
N GLY A 396 14.16 44.89 25.69
CA GLY A 396 15.30 45.62 26.26
C GLY A 396 15.65 45.20 27.69
N ARG A 397 15.37 43.94 28.05
CA ARG A 397 15.62 43.34 29.38
C ARG A 397 16.64 42.22 29.32
#